data_AF-A0A6G1WRI0-F1
#
_entry.id   AF-A0A6G1WRI0-F1
#
_cell.length_a   1.000
_cell.length_b   1.000
_cell.length_c   1.000
_cell.angle_alpha   90.00
_cell.angle_beta   90.00
_cell.angle_gamma   90.00
#
_symmetry.space_group_name_H-M   'P 1'
#
loop_
_entity.id
_entity.type
_entity.pdbx_description
1 polymer ?
#
loop_
_entity_poly.entity_id
_entity_poly.type
_entity_poly.pdbx_seq_one_letter_code
_entity_poly.pdbx_strand_id
1 'polypeptide(L)' 'MIRDHLKSLYRIATNPKMLGWSPEMFWKATAAEFEMTVEGLSGNVRGGPFISREEVRRIAAEHGVRPSLKGSPNARTIGS' A
#
# COMPACT_ATOMS: atom_id res chain seq x y z
N MET A 1 15.74 -20.71 -13.01
CA MET A 1 15.89 -19.24 -13.03
C MET A 1 14.54 -18.53 -12.88
N ILE A 2 13.69 -18.41 -13.91
CA ILE A 2 12.38 -17.69 -13.79
C ILE A 2 11.45 -18.32 -12.72
N ARG A 3 11.37 -19.65 -12.69
CA ARG A 3 10.54 -20.40 -11.71
C ARG A 3 10.97 -20.15 -10.26
N ASP A 4 12.27 -20.00 -10.02
CA ASP A 4 12.83 -19.83 -8.68
C ASP A 4 12.58 -18.40 -8.17
N HIS A 5 12.68 -17.41 -9.05
CA HIS A 5 12.30 -16.03 -8.75
C HIS A 5 10.82 -15.91 -8.43
N LEU A 6 9.94 -16.48 -9.25
CA LEU A 6 8.49 -16.44 -9.01
C LEU A 6 8.10 -17.09 -7.68
N LYS A 7 8.73 -18.22 -7.34
CA LYS A 7 8.54 -18.89 -6.04
C LYS A 7 8.97 -18.02 -4.87
N SER A 8 10.04 -17.25 -5.04
CA SER A 8 10.56 -16.35 -4.00
C SER A 8 9.64 -15.14 -3.80
N LEU A 9 9.17 -14.53 -4.88
CA LEU A 9 8.20 -13.43 -4.84
C LEU A 9 6.88 -13.86 -4.19
N TYR A 10 6.36 -15.03 -4.59
CA TYR A 10 5.15 -15.59 -4.00
C TYR A 10 5.28 -15.83 -2.49
N ARG A 11 6.46 -16.30 -2.03
CA ARG A 11 6.75 -16.50 -0.60
C ARG A 11 6.81 -15.17 0.17
N ILE A 12 7.39 -14.13 -0.42
CA ILE A 12 7.42 -12.80 0.19
C ILE A 12 5.98 -12.25 0.30
N ALA A 13 5.19 -12.39 -0.76
CA ALA A 13 3.81 -11.93 -0.81
C ALA A 13 2.93 -12.60 0.25
N THR A 14 2.97 -13.93 0.32
CA THR A 14 2.02 -14.71 1.14
C THR A 14 2.47 -14.95 2.58
N ASN A 15 3.71 -14.61 2.93
CA ASN A 15 4.19 -14.76 4.29
C ASN A 15 3.53 -13.72 5.22
N PRO A 16 2.84 -14.15 6.29
CA PRO A 16 2.14 -13.25 7.21
C PRO A 16 3.07 -12.32 8.00
N LYS A 17 4.38 -12.63 8.06
CA LYS A 17 5.40 -11.76 8.67
C LYS A 17 5.98 -10.73 7.69
N MET A 18 5.57 -10.77 6.42
CA MET A 18 6.01 -9.88 5.36
C MET A 18 4.80 -9.10 4.84
N LEU A 19 4.29 -9.43 3.63
CA LEU A 19 3.14 -8.74 3.05
C LEU A 19 1.78 -9.32 3.48
N GLY A 20 1.73 -10.61 3.86
CA GLY A 20 0.50 -11.26 4.32
C GLY A 20 -0.62 -11.32 3.29
N TRP A 21 -0.31 -11.21 1.99
CA TRP A 21 -1.28 -11.26 0.91
C TRP A 21 -1.89 -12.65 0.77
N SER A 22 -3.15 -12.69 0.37
CA SER A 22 -3.73 -13.95 -0.11
C SER A 22 -3.05 -14.37 -1.42
N PRO A 23 -3.02 -15.67 -1.75
CA PRO A 23 -2.56 -16.15 -3.06
C PRO A 23 -3.24 -15.44 -4.23
N GLU A 24 -4.54 -15.17 -4.10
CA GLU A 24 -5.32 -14.47 -5.11
C GLU A 24 -4.83 -13.02 -5.32
N MET A 25 -4.53 -12.31 -4.24
CA MET A 25 -4.02 -10.95 -4.31
C MET A 25 -2.66 -10.90 -5.02
N PHE A 26 -1.77 -11.87 -4.78
CA PHE A 26 -0.51 -11.96 -5.51
C PHE A 26 -0.70 -12.09 -7.02
N TRP A 27 -1.65 -12.91 -7.48
CA TRP A 27 -1.89 -13.10 -8.92
C TRP A 27 -2.64 -11.95 -9.58
N LYS A 28 -3.39 -11.16 -8.81
CA LYS A 28 -4.08 -9.96 -9.30
C LYS A 28 -3.19 -8.73 -9.34
N ALA A 29 -2.18 -8.66 -8.48
CA ALA A 29 -1.28 -7.52 -8.40
C ALA A 29 -0.41 -7.40 -9.66
N THR A 30 -0.22 -6.17 -10.09
CA THR A 30 0.76 -5.82 -11.12
C THR A 30 2.18 -5.85 -10.55
N ALA A 31 3.18 -5.97 -11.42
CA ALA A 31 4.58 -5.92 -11.00
C ALA A 31 4.94 -4.61 -10.25
N ALA A 32 4.38 -3.47 -10.69
CA ALA A 32 4.60 -2.17 -10.07
C ALA A 32 4.00 -2.08 -8.66
N GLU A 33 2.78 -2.59 -8.46
CA GLU A 33 2.16 -2.64 -7.13
C GLU A 33 2.96 -3.53 -6.17
N PHE A 34 3.43 -4.69 -6.67
CA PHE A 34 4.27 -5.57 -5.88
C PHE A 34 5.60 -4.89 -5.49
N GLU A 35 6.29 -4.25 -6.44
CA GLU A 35 7.53 -3.52 -6.22
C GLU A 35 7.37 -2.41 -5.17
N MET A 36 6.38 -1.53 -5.33
CA MET A 36 6.10 -0.46 -4.36
C MET A 36 5.80 -1.01 -2.96
N THR A 37 5.08 -2.13 -2.88
CA THR A 37 4.75 -2.75 -1.59
C THR A 37 6.01 -3.32 -0.92
N VAL A 38 6.91 -3.94 -1.69
CA VAL A 38 8.19 -4.44 -1.20
C VAL A 38 9.12 -3.29 -0.78
N GLU A 39 9.14 -2.18 -1.53
CA GLU A 39 9.88 -0.97 -1.16
C GLU A 39 9.39 -0.44 0.20
N GLY A 40 8.07 -0.33 0.38
CA GLY A 40 7.46 0.05 1.65
C GLY A 40 7.82 -0.89 2.80
N LEU A 41 7.80 -2.21 2.56
CA LEU A 41 8.19 -3.23 3.55
C LEU A 41 9.67 -3.10 3.96
N SER A 42 10.55 -2.80 3.01
CA SER A 42 11.99 -2.70 3.24
C SER A 42 12.42 -1.40 3.93
N GLY A 43 11.53 -0.42 4.06
CA GLY A 43 11.86 0.93 4.50
C GLY A 43 12.71 1.73 3.52
N ASN A 44 13.10 1.14 2.38
CA ASN A 44 13.84 1.79 1.30
C ASN A 44 12.88 2.37 0.26
N VAL A 45 12.01 3.28 0.69
CA VAL A 45 11.18 4.05 -0.25
C VAL A 45 12.12 4.94 -1.07
N ARG A 46 12.49 4.48 -2.27
CA ARG A 46 13.41 5.19 -3.17
C ARG A 46 12.64 6.22 -3.97
N GLY A 47 12.44 7.36 -3.33
CA GLY A 47 11.77 8.50 -3.91
C GLY A 47 11.23 9.36 -2.78
N GLY A 48 11.56 10.65 -2.79
CA GLY A 48 10.76 11.60 -2.04
C GLY A 48 9.29 11.43 -2.45
N PRO A 49 8.33 11.81 -1.60
CA PRO A 49 6.92 11.74 -1.98
C PRO A 49 6.74 12.33 -3.39
N PHE A 50 6.04 11.61 -4.27
CA PHE A 50 5.72 12.05 -5.64
C PHE A 50 5.12 13.46 -5.67
N ILE A 51 4.55 13.85 -4.53
CA ILE A 51 3.89 15.12 -4.28
C ILE A 51 4.65 15.92 -3.19
N SER A 52 4.91 17.20 -3.44
CA SER A 52 5.51 18.09 -2.44
C SER A 52 4.52 18.39 -1.30
N ARG A 53 5.04 18.83 -0.14
CA ARG A 53 4.18 19.24 0.99
C ARG A 53 3.28 20.42 0.64
N GLU A 54 3.78 21.34 -0.18
CA GLU A 54 3.05 22.50 -0.70
C GLU A 54 1.90 22.06 -1.60
N GLU A 55 2.14 21.05 -2.45
CA GLU A 55 1.13 20.46 -3.31
C GLU A 55 0.06 19.73 -2.48
N VAL A 56 0.45 18.98 -1.44
CA VAL A 56 -0.49 18.41 -0.47
C VAL A 56 -1.33 19.48 0.23
N ARG A 57 -0.72 20.60 0.64
CA ARG A 57 -1.45 21.74 1.23
C ARG A 57 -2.43 22.37 0.25
N ARG A 58 -2.06 22.50 -1.02
CA ARG A 58 -2.92 23.03 -2.07
C ARG A 58 -4.14 22.13 -2.28
N ILE A 59 -3.92 20.82 -2.45
CA ILE A 59 -5.00 19.83 -2.60
C ILE A 59 -5.90 19.83 -1.36
N ALA A 60 -5.33 19.91 -0.15
CA ALA A 60 -6.11 19.98 1.09
C ALA A 60 -6.93 21.28 1.21
N ALA A 61 -6.41 22.41 0.73
CA ALA A 61 -7.13 23.68 0.69
C ALA A 61 -8.24 23.67 -0.38
N GLU A 62 -7.98 23.07 -1.54
CA GLU A 62 -8.89 22.98 -2.67
C GLU A 62 -10.08 22.03 -2.41
N HIS A 63 -9.84 20.90 -1.76
CA HIS A 63 -10.88 19.91 -1.44
C HIS A 63 -11.50 20.08 -0.04
N GLY A 64 -10.98 21.01 0.76
CA GLY A 64 -11.43 21.28 2.12
C GLY A 64 -11.19 20.13 3.11
N VAL A 65 -11.50 20.38 4.38
CA VAL A 65 -11.49 19.35 5.43
C VAL A 65 -12.69 18.43 5.19
N ARG A 66 -12.49 17.32 4.47
CA ARG A 66 -13.49 16.25 4.46
C ARG A 66 -13.65 15.74 5.90
N PRO A 67 -14.88 15.56 6.41
CA PRO A 67 -15.11 14.94 7.70
C PRO A 67 -14.33 13.62 7.75
N SER A 68 -13.52 13.43 8.79
CA SER A 68 -12.82 12.17 8.99
C SER A 68 -13.81 11.03 8.88
N LEU A 69 -13.40 9.91 8.27
CA LEU A 69 -14.19 8.68 8.31
C LEU A 69 -14.52 8.26 9.75
N LYS A 70 -13.78 8.73 10.77
CA LYS A 70 -14.11 8.54 12.19
C LYS A 70 -15.38 9.28 12.66
N GLY A 71 -15.76 10.38 12.01
CA GLY A 71 -16.93 11.18 12.34
C GLY A 71 -18.15 10.89 11.45
N SER A 72 -18.02 9.98 10.48
CA SER A 72 -19.15 9.59 9.64
C SER A 72 -20.16 8.77 10.46
N PRO A 73 -21.47 9.08 10.41
CA PRO A 73 -22.50 8.27 11.07
C PRO A 73 -22.55 6.83 10.54
N ASN A 74 -21.93 6.56 9.39
CA ASN A 74 -21.82 5.24 8.77
C ASN A 74 -20.46 4.56 9.02
N ALA A 75 -19.59 5.15 9.84
CA ALA A 75 -18.31 4.56 10.18
C ALA A 75 -18.52 3.30 11.02
N ARG A 76 -17.92 2.18 10.61
CA ARG A 76 -17.84 0.96 11.42
C ARG A 76 -16.40 0.76 11.86
N THR A 77 -16.16 0.67 13.16
CA THR A 77 -14.87 0.24 13.71
C THR A 77 -14.72 -1.25 13.43
N ILE A 78 -13.72 -1.63 12.63
CA ILE A 78 -13.39 -3.04 12.40
C ILE A 78 -12.38 -3.44 13.46
N GLY A 79 -12.79 -4.31 14.40
CA GLY A 79 -11.94 -4.87 15.43
C GLY A 79 -12.29 -4.38 16.84
N SER A 80 -12.86 -5.29 17.62
CA SER A 80 -12.98 -5.25 19.08
C SER A 80 -12.40 -6.54 19.64
#